data_AF-I9W892-F1
#
_entry.id   AF-I9W892-F1
#
_cell.length_a   1.000
_cell.length_b   1.000
_cell.length_c   1.000
_cell.angle_alpha   90.00
_cell.angle_beta   90.00
_cell.angle_gamma   90.00
#
_symmetry.space_group_name_H-M   'P 1'
#
loop_
_entity.id
_entity.type
_entity.pdbx_description
1 polymer ?
#
loop_
_entity_poly.entity_id
_entity_poly.type
_entity_poly.pdbx_seq_one_letter_code
_entity_poly.pdbx_strand_id
1 'polypeptide(L)'
;MWITQEITPYLRKEYTIEAKLLDVRSEHNILEIFKSKDFGEIAMLNRQLLFKNFLHIESELLAHMGGCTKKELKEVLIVDGFDLELAHQLFKYDTRIDFVQADEKILDSFISFFPHFHEVKNNKNFTHAKQLLDLDINKIRFDSLLARAGYS
;
A
#
# COMPACT_ATOMS: atom_id res chain seq x y z
N MET A 1 -14.96 21.77 2.14
CA MET A 1 -14.85 20.86 3.30
C MET A 1 -13.38 20.56 3.51
N TRP A 2 -12.95 20.17 4.71
CA TRP A 2 -11.53 19.94 5.02
C TRP A 2 -11.37 18.58 5.67
N ILE A 3 -10.23 17.93 5.43
CA ILE A 3 -9.75 16.82 6.25
C ILE A 3 -8.58 17.33 7.08
N THR A 4 -8.51 16.89 8.33
CA THR A 4 -7.46 17.29 9.26
C THR A 4 -6.68 16.05 9.70
N GLN A 5 -5.38 16.06 9.47
CA GLN A 5 -4.46 15.05 9.99
C GLN A 5 -3.69 15.67 11.16
N GLU A 6 -3.88 15.11 12.36
CA GLU A 6 -3.06 15.46 13.51
C GLU A 6 -1.75 14.66 13.48
N ILE A 7 -0.62 15.36 13.34
CA ILE A 7 0.71 14.76 13.32
C ILE A 7 1.27 14.69 14.74
N THR A 8 1.08 15.77 15.50
CA THR A 8 1.38 15.86 16.93
C THR A 8 0.32 16.75 17.59
N PRO A 9 0.24 16.81 18.93
CA PRO A 9 -0.69 17.72 19.62
C PRO A 9 -0.55 19.21 19.23
N TYR A 10 0.58 19.60 18.65
CA TYR A 10 0.89 20.97 18.26
C TYR A 10 0.99 21.18 16.74
N LEU A 11 0.92 20.11 15.94
CA LEU A 11 1.06 20.16 14.50
C LEU A 11 -0.08 19.41 13.82
N ARG A 12 -0.86 20.16 13.05
CA ARG A 12 -1.94 19.64 12.22
C ARG A 12 -1.71 20.03 10.77
N LYS A 13 -2.08 19.14 9.86
CA LYS A 13 -2.15 19.41 8.42
C LYS A 13 -3.60 19.36 7.99
N GLU A 14 -4.01 20.33 7.18
CA GLU A 14 -5.37 20.41 6.67
C GLU A 14 -5.35 20.43 5.15
N TYR A 15 -6.28 19.70 4.55
CA TYR A 15 -6.40 19.60 3.11
C TYR A 15 -7.83 19.90 2.68
N THR A 16 -7.98 20.76 1.68
CA THR A 16 -9.27 21.06 1.08
C THR A 16 -9.77 19.87 0.28
N ILE A 17 -11.03 19.50 0.50
CA ILE A 17 -11.71 18.44 -0.23
C ILE A 17 -13.04 18.92 -0.81
N GLU A 18 -13.39 18.34 -1.94
CA GLU A 18 -14.65 18.58 -2.64
C GLU A 18 -15.76 17.69 -2.09
N ALA A 19 -15.47 16.39 -1.95
CA ALA A 19 -16.45 15.39 -1.50
C ALA A 19 -15.74 14.17 -0.87
N LYS A 20 -16.48 13.44 -0.03
CA LYS A 20 -16.10 12.09 0.40
C LYS A 20 -16.65 11.09 -0.61
N LEU A 21 -15.77 10.25 -1.16
CA LEU A 21 -16.09 9.24 -2.17
C LEU A 21 -16.36 7.87 -1.53
N LEU A 22 -15.65 7.55 -0.45
CA LEU A 22 -15.70 6.24 0.20
C LEU A 22 -15.54 6.39 1.73
N ASP A 23 -16.24 5.53 2.48
CA ASP A 23 -16.04 5.30 3.92
C ASP A 23 -16.28 3.80 4.18
N VAL A 24 -15.20 3.06 4.42
CA VAL A 24 -15.22 1.62 4.66
C VAL A 24 -14.52 1.32 5.97
N ARG A 25 -15.14 0.45 6.76
CA ARG A 25 -14.63 0.05 8.09
C ARG A 25 -14.55 -1.46 8.19
N SER A 26 -13.45 -1.96 8.72
CA SER A 26 -13.27 -3.34 9.16
C SER A 26 -13.15 -3.40 10.68
N GLU A 27 -12.74 -4.54 11.23
CA GLU A 27 -12.50 -4.71 12.67
C GLU A 27 -11.37 -3.80 13.19
N HIS A 28 -10.31 -3.64 12.39
CA HIS A 28 -9.09 -2.94 12.82
C HIS A 28 -8.79 -1.68 12.02
N ASN A 29 -9.43 -1.49 10.86
CA ASN A 29 -9.07 -0.45 9.91
C ASN A 29 -10.27 0.40 9.48
N ILE A 30 -10.02 1.69 9.27
CA ILE A 30 -10.96 2.65 8.71
C ILE A 30 -10.29 3.28 7.50
N LEU A 31 -10.91 3.11 6.33
CA LEU A 31 -10.51 3.72 5.08
C LEU A 31 -11.57 4.73 4.63
N GLU A 32 -11.14 5.96 4.43
CA GLU A 32 -11.94 7.02 3.83
C GLU A 32 -11.23 7.53 2.58
N ILE A 33 -11.94 7.70 1.46
CA ILE A 33 -11.36 8.28 0.24
C ILE A 33 -12.10 9.56 -0.08
N PHE A 34 -11.35 10.61 -0.37
CA PHE A 34 -11.85 11.96 -0.62
C PHE A 34 -11.38 12.46 -1.97
N LYS A 35 -12.23 13.24 -2.63
CA LYS A 35 -11.87 13.97 -3.84
C LYS A 35 -11.24 15.31 -3.46
N SER A 36 -10.10 15.62 -4.05
CA SER A 36 -9.40 16.89 -3.87
C SER A 36 -9.03 17.48 -5.23
N LYS A 37 -9.14 18.81 -5.35
CA LYS A 37 -8.83 19.53 -6.58
C LYS A 37 -7.35 19.43 -6.94
N ASP A 38 -6.47 19.56 -5.95
CA ASP A 38 -5.02 19.64 -6.17
C ASP A 38 -4.34 18.27 -6.13
N PHE A 39 -4.93 17.31 -5.41
CA PHE A 39 -4.34 15.99 -5.17
C PHE A 39 -5.05 14.83 -5.90
N GLY A 40 -6.12 15.13 -6.65
CA GLY A 40 -6.98 14.12 -7.28
C GLY A 40 -7.83 13.41 -6.23
N GLU A 41 -7.29 12.33 -5.65
CA GLU A 41 -7.90 11.60 -4.55
C GLU A 41 -6.93 11.49 -3.37
N ILE A 42 -7.49 11.59 -2.16
CA ILE A 42 -6.76 11.40 -0.90
C ILE A 42 -7.43 10.25 -0.15
N ALA A 43 -6.66 9.22 0.17
CA ALA A 43 -7.11 8.15 1.05
C ALA A 43 -6.61 8.40 2.47
N MET A 44 -7.48 8.24 3.46
CA MET A 44 -7.14 8.25 4.88
C MET A 44 -7.36 6.85 5.43
N LEU A 45 -6.27 6.18 5.81
CA LEU A 45 -6.28 4.85 6.42
C LEU A 45 -5.75 4.94 7.84
N ASN A 46 -6.59 4.70 8.85
CA ASN A 46 -6.25 4.79 10.28
C ASN A 46 -5.47 6.07 10.66
N ARG A 47 -5.84 7.24 10.09
CA ARG A 47 -5.18 8.56 10.28
C ARG A 47 -3.93 8.81 9.42
N GLN A 48 -3.47 7.83 8.64
CA GLN A 48 -2.44 8.08 7.63
C GLN A 48 -3.07 8.53 6.31
N LEU A 49 -2.49 9.55 5.69
CA LEU A 49 -2.92 10.03 4.38
C LEU A 49 -2.04 9.45 3.28
N LEU A 50 -2.69 8.94 2.23
CA LEU A 50 -2.09 8.62 0.95
C LEU A 50 -2.67 9.54 -0.12
N PHE A 51 -1.82 10.07 -0.98
CA PHE A 51 -2.23 10.98 -2.06
C PHE A 51 -2.05 10.26 -3.38
N LYS A 52 -3.14 10.06 -4.13
CA LYS A 52 -3.16 9.27 -5.37
C LYS A 52 -2.07 9.69 -6.36
N ASN A 53 -1.93 11.00 -6.56
CA ASN A 53 -0.96 11.56 -7.50
C ASN A 53 0.52 11.40 -7.06
N PHE A 54 0.77 11.02 -5.80
CA PHE A 54 2.11 10.93 -5.22
C PHE A 54 2.48 9.52 -4.76
N LEU A 55 1.62 8.51 -5.00
CA LEU A 55 1.86 7.11 -4.63
C LEU A 55 3.21 6.60 -5.14
N HIS A 56 3.55 6.95 -6.38
CA HIS A 56 4.79 6.53 -7.03
C HIS A 56 6.05 6.91 -6.24
N ILE A 57 6.07 8.04 -5.53
CA ILE A 57 7.28 8.54 -4.86
C ILE A 57 7.76 7.54 -3.79
N GLU A 58 6.86 7.14 -2.89
CA GLU A 58 7.21 6.22 -1.80
C GLU A 58 7.51 4.83 -2.35
N SER A 59 6.65 4.32 -3.24
CA SER A 59 6.78 2.97 -3.78
C SER A 59 8.03 2.81 -4.65
N GLU A 60 8.39 3.79 -5.49
CA GLU A 60 9.64 3.78 -6.26
C GLU A 60 10.86 3.85 -5.36
N LEU A 61 10.84 4.75 -4.36
CA LEU A 61 11.94 4.88 -3.42
C LEU A 61 12.19 3.56 -2.69
N LEU A 62 11.15 2.95 -2.13
CA LEU A 62 11.26 1.68 -1.40
C LEU A 62 11.69 0.53 -2.31
N ALA A 63 11.09 0.41 -3.49
CA ALA A 63 11.44 -0.64 -4.46
C ALA A 63 12.90 -0.54 -4.90
N HIS A 64 13.37 0.66 -5.25
CA HIS A 64 14.73 0.86 -5.73
C HIS A 64 15.76 0.79 -4.60
N MET A 65 15.46 1.27 -3.39
CA MET A 65 16.35 1.08 -2.24
C MET A 65 16.57 -0.41 -1.94
N GLY A 66 15.51 -1.22 -1.95
CA GLY A 66 15.64 -2.67 -1.78
C GLY A 66 16.35 -3.32 -2.97
N GLY A 67 15.86 -3.06 -4.19
CA GLY A 67 16.32 -3.74 -5.41
C GLY A 67 17.75 -3.40 -5.83
N CYS A 68 18.25 -2.19 -5.55
CA CYS A 68 19.62 -1.82 -5.91
C CYS A 68 20.69 -2.36 -4.95
N THR A 69 20.31 -2.91 -3.80
CA THR A 69 21.27 -3.45 -2.81
C THR A 69 21.71 -4.89 -3.09
N LYS A 70 20.98 -5.60 -3.97
CA LYS A 70 21.28 -6.97 -4.37
C LYS A 70 21.46 -7.04 -5.89
N LYS A 71 22.35 -7.94 -6.32
CA LYS A 71 22.60 -8.19 -7.74
C LYS A 71 21.39 -8.82 -8.44
N GLU A 72 20.66 -9.68 -7.72
CA GLU A 72 19.45 -10.34 -8.18
C GLU A 72 18.43 -10.30 -7.02
N LEU A 73 17.22 -9.87 -7.30
CA LEU A 73 16.10 -9.82 -6.37
C LEU A 73 15.02 -10.76 -6.93
N LYS A 74 14.93 -11.99 -6.41
CA LYS A 74 14.05 -13.03 -7.00
C LYS A 74 12.75 -13.18 -6.25
N GLU A 75 12.79 -13.13 -4.92
CA GLU A 75 11.61 -13.33 -4.07
C GLU A 75 11.53 -12.23 -3.01
N VAL A 76 10.42 -11.51 -2.98
CA VAL A 76 10.18 -10.42 -2.01
C VAL A 76 8.89 -10.68 -1.24
N LEU A 77 8.97 -10.46 0.07
CA LEU A 77 7.83 -10.47 0.95
C LEU A 77 7.44 -9.03 1.29
N ILE A 78 6.19 -8.67 1.01
CA ILE A 78 5.58 -7.42 1.44
C ILE A 78 4.57 -7.75 2.53
N VAL A 79 4.70 -7.10 3.70
CA VAL A 79 3.82 -7.34 4.85
C VAL A 79 3.13 -6.05 5.26
N ASP A 80 1.81 -6.14 5.39
CA ASP A 80 0.95 -5.20 6.10
C ASP A 80 1.12 -3.72 5.70
N GLY A 81 1.16 -3.46 4.39
CA GLY A 81 1.32 -2.10 3.86
C GLY A 81 0.16 -1.56 3.04
N PHE A 82 -0.82 -2.40 2.68
CA PHE A 82 -1.86 -2.12 1.65
C PHE A 82 -1.32 -1.59 0.29
N ASP A 83 0.00 -1.41 0.15
CA ASP A 83 0.66 -0.76 -0.97
C ASP A 83 0.93 -1.76 -2.09
N LEU A 84 -0.01 -1.81 -3.04
CA LEU A 84 0.15 -2.59 -4.27
C LEU A 84 1.04 -1.88 -5.30
N GLU A 85 1.27 -0.56 -5.17
CA GLU A 85 2.15 0.18 -6.07
C GLU A 85 3.62 -0.21 -5.84
N LEU A 86 4.00 -0.52 -4.60
CA LEU A 86 5.30 -1.13 -4.30
C LEU A 86 5.48 -2.47 -5.03
N ALA A 87 4.45 -3.31 -5.04
CA ALA A 87 4.49 -4.57 -5.77
C ALA A 87 4.65 -4.34 -7.28
N HIS A 88 3.89 -3.40 -7.84
CA HIS A 88 4.02 -3.00 -9.25
C HIS A 88 5.45 -2.56 -9.60
N GLN A 89 6.09 -1.75 -8.76
CA GLN A 89 7.46 -1.29 -8.97
C GLN A 89 8.48 -2.44 -8.92
N LEU A 90 8.30 -3.38 -8.00
CA LEU A 90 9.19 -4.54 -7.84
C LEU A 90 9.11 -5.55 -9.00
N PHE A 91 8.00 -5.61 -9.74
CA PHE A 91 7.92 -6.43 -10.96
C PHE A 91 8.92 -6.02 -12.04
N LYS A 92 9.41 -4.76 -12.03
CA LYS A 92 10.45 -4.29 -12.96
C LYS A 92 11.78 -5.05 -12.81
N TYR A 93 11.97 -5.75 -11.70
CA TYR A 93 13.15 -6.57 -11.41
C TYR A 93 12.93 -8.07 -11.71
N ASP A 94 11.83 -8.46 -12.37
CA ASP A 94 11.41 -9.86 -12.59
C ASP A 94 11.27 -10.64 -11.28
N THR A 95 10.79 -9.95 -10.24
CA THR A 95 10.66 -10.47 -8.88
C THR A 95 9.32 -11.16 -8.68
N ARG A 96 9.32 -12.26 -7.94
CA ARG A 96 8.11 -12.86 -7.38
C ARG A 96 7.78 -12.24 -6.02
N ILE A 97 6.52 -11.87 -5.84
CA ILE A 97 6.05 -11.13 -4.67
C ILE A 97 5.02 -11.96 -3.93
N ASP A 98 5.33 -12.26 -2.68
CA ASP A 98 4.36 -12.77 -1.71
C ASP A 98 3.90 -11.59 -0.86
N PHE A 99 2.61 -11.27 -0.92
CA PHE A 99 1.98 -10.11 -0.27
C PHE A 99 1.06 -10.58 0.84
N VAL A 100 1.35 -10.17 2.08
CA VAL A 100 0.59 -10.56 3.26
C VAL A 100 -0.24 -9.38 3.76
N GLN A 101 -1.57 -9.50 3.63
CA GLN A 101 -2.54 -8.55 4.17
C GLN A 101 -3.83 -9.28 4.53
N ALA A 102 -4.17 -9.27 5.82
CA ALA A 102 -5.34 -9.94 6.37
C ALA A 102 -6.65 -9.21 6.04
N ASP A 103 -6.62 -7.87 5.97
CA ASP A 103 -7.81 -7.05 5.76
C ASP A 103 -8.12 -6.87 4.26
N GLU A 104 -8.64 -7.92 3.65
CA GLU A 104 -9.02 -7.92 2.24
C GLU A 104 -10.10 -6.88 1.93
N LYS A 105 -11.01 -6.63 2.88
CA LYS A 105 -12.10 -5.66 2.69
C LYS A 105 -11.54 -4.26 2.45
N ILE A 106 -10.57 -3.85 3.25
CA ILE A 106 -9.92 -2.54 3.09
C ILE A 106 -8.99 -2.55 1.88
N LEU A 107 -8.25 -3.64 1.64
CA LEU A 107 -7.40 -3.76 0.46
C LEU A 107 -8.20 -3.60 -0.84
N ASP A 108 -9.29 -4.35 -1.00
CA ASP A 108 -10.10 -4.33 -2.21
C ASP A 108 -10.87 -3.02 -2.39
N SER A 109 -11.08 -2.27 -1.30
CA SER A 109 -11.65 -0.93 -1.34
C SER A 109 -10.73 0.10 -2.04
N PHE A 110 -9.45 -0.20 -2.21
CA PHE A 110 -8.51 0.63 -2.98
C PHE A 110 -8.57 0.39 -4.50
N ILE A 111 -9.48 -0.44 -5.00
CA ILE A 111 -9.59 -0.82 -6.43
C ILE A 111 -9.55 0.36 -7.42
N SER A 112 -10.17 1.49 -7.08
CA SER A 112 -10.19 2.70 -7.93
C SER A 112 -9.10 3.71 -7.55
N PHE A 113 -8.46 3.54 -6.40
CA PHE A 113 -7.45 4.44 -5.88
C PHE A 113 -6.06 4.11 -6.38
N PHE A 114 -5.66 2.83 -6.36
CA PHE A 114 -4.40 2.35 -6.91
C PHE A 114 -4.49 2.17 -8.43
N PRO A 115 -3.72 2.92 -9.24
CA PRO A 115 -3.77 2.80 -10.69
C PRO A 115 -3.50 1.39 -11.22
N HIS A 116 -2.61 0.64 -10.57
CA HIS A 116 -2.19 -0.69 -11.01
C HIS A 116 -2.85 -1.83 -10.24
N PHE A 117 -3.95 -1.57 -9.51
CA PHE A 117 -4.61 -2.57 -8.65
C PHE A 117 -4.86 -3.91 -9.36
N HIS A 118 -5.54 -3.87 -10.51
CA HIS A 118 -5.88 -5.06 -11.28
C HIS A 118 -4.68 -5.72 -11.93
N GLU A 119 -3.70 -4.93 -12.36
CA GLU A 119 -2.47 -5.46 -12.95
C GLU A 119 -1.70 -6.28 -11.92
N VAL A 120 -1.54 -5.75 -10.70
CA VAL A 120 -0.86 -6.43 -9.59
C VAL A 120 -1.61 -7.68 -9.17
N LYS A 121 -2.92 -7.58 -8.89
CA LYS A 121 -3.73 -8.71 -8.43
C LYS A 121 -3.80 -9.86 -9.43
N ASN A 122 -3.68 -9.58 -10.72
CA ASN A 122 -3.71 -10.60 -11.79
C ASN A 122 -2.30 -11.03 -12.26
N ASN A 123 -1.24 -10.48 -11.70
CA ASN A 123 0.12 -10.82 -12.11
C ASN A 123 0.46 -12.25 -11.65
N LYS A 124 0.96 -13.08 -12.57
CA LYS A 124 1.40 -14.47 -12.29
C LYS A 124 2.49 -14.56 -11.20
N ASN A 125 3.27 -13.49 -11.02
CA ASN A 125 4.35 -13.39 -10.05
C ASN A 125 3.86 -12.81 -8.72
N PHE A 126 2.55 -12.59 -8.54
CA PHE A 126 1.96 -12.06 -7.31
C PHE A 126 1.17 -13.15 -6.59
N THR A 127 1.40 -13.30 -5.30
CA THR A 127 0.61 -14.18 -4.41
C THR A 127 0.11 -13.34 -3.24
N HIS A 128 -1.19 -13.40 -2.96
CA HIS A 128 -1.78 -12.72 -1.80
C HIS A 128 -2.16 -13.76 -0.75
N ALA A 129 -1.68 -13.56 0.48
CA ALA A 129 -2.01 -14.37 1.65
C ALA A 129 -2.56 -13.48 2.78
N LYS A 130 -3.39 -14.06 3.66
CA LYS A 130 -3.92 -13.33 4.82
C LYS A 130 -2.89 -13.27 5.94
N GLN A 131 -2.19 -14.37 6.14
CA GLN A 131 -1.19 -14.52 7.17
C GLN A 131 0.11 -15.07 6.58
N LEU A 132 1.22 -14.79 7.26
CA LEU A 132 2.52 -15.33 6.85
C LEU A 132 2.54 -16.87 6.86
N LEU A 133 1.78 -17.49 7.77
CA LEU A 133 1.65 -18.94 7.89
C LEU A 133 0.88 -19.59 6.72
N ASP A 134 0.12 -18.80 5.97
CA ASP A 134 -0.59 -19.30 4.78
C ASP A 134 0.37 -19.45 3.58
N LEU A 135 1.59 -18.90 3.68
CA LEU A 135 2.63 -19.09 2.68
C LEU A 135 3.33 -20.44 2.87
N ASP A 136 3.74 -21.05 1.76
CA ASP A 136 4.48 -22.31 1.78
C ASP A 136 5.79 -22.16 2.57
N ILE A 137 5.94 -22.99 3.60
CA ILE A 137 7.04 -22.94 4.58
C ILE A 137 8.41 -23.13 3.91
N ASN A 138 8.45 -23.83 2.75
CA ASN A 138 9.68 -24.01 1.97
C ASN A 138 10.07 -22.77 1.14
N LYS A 139 9.17 -21.78 1.01
CA LYS A 139 9.38 -20.50 0.31
C LYS A 139 9.74 -19.34 1.25
N ILE A 140 9.89 -19.59 2.55
CA ILE A 140 10.31 -18.57 3.54
C ILE A 140 11.83 -18.34 3.42
N ARG A 141 12.29 -17.98 2.22
CA ARG A 141 13.64 -17.48 1.93
C ARG A 141 13.47 -16.25 1.04
N PHE A 142 13.02 -15.17 1.64
CA PHE A 142 12.88 -13.91 0.93
C PHE A 142 14.23 -13.22 0.80
N ASP A 143 14.48 -12.63 -0.36
CA ASP A 143 15.64 -11.78 -0.57
C ASP A 143 15.52 -10.45 0.15
N SER A 144 14.30 -9.96 0.37
CA SER A 144 14.01 -8.73 1.10
C SER A 144 12.64 -8.82 1.78
N LEU A 145 12.54 -8.22 2.96
CA LEU A 145 11.29 -7.98 3.68
C LEU A 145 11.02 -6.48 3.68
N LEU A 146 9.89 -6.09 3.10
CA LEU A 146 9.40 -4.72 3.16
C LEU A 146 8.13 -4.73 4.03
N ALA A 147 8.27 -4.20 5.24
CA ALA A 147 7.16 -3.96 6.15
C ALA A 147 6.94 -2.46 6.28
N ARG A 148 5.73 -2.01 5.98
CA ARG A 148 5.32 -0.62 6.26
C ARG A 148 4.91 -0.57 7.72
N ALA A 149 5.80 -0.09 8.59
CA ALA A 149 5.46 0.12 9.99
C ALA A 149 4.51 1.33 10.11
N GLY A 150 3.21 1.06 10.23
CA GLY A 150 2.28 2.06 10.74
C GLY A 150 0.85 1.89 10.23
N TYR A 151 0.03 1.20 11.02
CA TYR A 151 -1.43 1.36 11.05
C TYR A 151 -1.99 1.23 12.48
N SER A 152 -1.13 1.41 13.49
CA SER A 152 -1.46 1.38 14.93
C SER A 152 -1.97 2.72 15.45
#